data_AF-A0A653S0U4-F1
#
_entry.id   AF-A0A653S0U4-F1
#
_cell.length_a   1.000
_cell.length_b   1.000
_cell.length_c   1.000
_cell.angle_alpha   90.00
_cell.angle_beta   90.00
_cell.angle_gamma   90.00
#
_symmetry.space_group_name_H-M   'P 1'
#
loop_
_entity.id
_entity.type
_entity.pdbx_description
1 polymer ?
#
loop_
_entity_poly.entity_id
_entity_poly.type
_entity_poly.pdbx_seq_one_letter_code
_entity_poly.pdbx_strand_id
1 'polypeptide(L)' 'MSACTVEKNHQTPPASDADVLAYMQRQLRSGRVKTSVLVSLTQKEFADVSHERIVQCFNQLDSSLLKR' A
#
# COMPACT_ATOMS: atom_id res chain seq x y z
N MET A 1 18.47 18.73 32.37
CA MET A 1 19.19 17.86 31.41
C MET A 1 18.86 16.43 31.76
N SER A 2 18.16 15.70 30.90
CA SER A 2 18.25 14.24 30.74
C SER A 2 17.39 13.83 29.56
N ALA A 3 18.05 13.38 28.50
CA ALA A 3 17.43 12.95 27.26
C ALA A 3 16.82 11.55 27.47
N CYS A 4 15.52 11.41 27.21
CA CYS A 4 14.90 10.10 27.03
C CYS A 4 15.31 9.59 25.64
N THR A 5 16.26 8.67 25.61
CA THR A 5 16.59 7.89 24.42
C THR A 5 15.38 7.04 24.04
N VAL A 6 14.64 7.47 23.01
CA VAL A 6 13.59 6.66 22.39
C VAL A 6 14.31 5.62 21.54
N GLU A 7 14.48 4.41 22.09
CA GLU A 7 14.83 3.24 21.31
C GLU A 7 13.66 2.95 20.35
N LYS A 8 13.79 3.51 19.15
CA LYS A 8 12.84 3.37 18.06
C LYS A 8 13.01 1.97 17.49
N ASN A 9 12.39 1.01 18.16
CA ASN A 9 12.11 -0.31 17.60
C ASN A 9 11.24 -0.06 16.37
N HIS A 10 11.86 0.03 15.19
CA HIS A 10 11.21 0.26 13.89
C HIS A 10 10.48 -1.01 13.44
N GLN A 11 9.67 -1.60 14.32
CA GLN A 11 8.58 -2.46 13.90
C GLN A 11 7.50 -1.52 13.37
N THR A 12 7.69 -1.04 12.14
CA THR A 12 6.59 -0.44 11.39
C THR A 12 5.45 -1.45 11.48
N PRO A 13 4.27 -1.07 11.98
CA PRO A 13 3.15 -2.00 12.06
C PRO A 13 2.94 -2.64 10.68
N PRO A 14 2.59 -3.93 10.61
CA PRO A 14 2.33 -4.59 9.34
C PRO A 14 1.35 -3.73 8.55
N ALA A 15 1.71 -3.43 7.30
CA ALA A 15 0.96 -2.49 6.49
C ALA A 15 -0.51 -2.92 6.41
N SER A 16 -1.40 -1.99 6.76
CA SER A 16 -2.83 -2.26 6.74
C SER A 16 -3.37 -2.18 5.32
N ASP A 17 -4.51 -2.82 5.06
CA ASP A 17 -5.19 -2.71 3.76
C ASP A 17 -5.42 -1.25 3.32
N ALA A 18 -5.70 -0.36 4.29
CA ALA A 18 -5.89 1.06 4.05
C ALA A 18 -4.61 1.72 3.49
N ASP A 19 -3.44 1.32 3.98
CA ASP A 19 -2.15 1.84 3.52
C ASP A 19 -1.85 1.36 2.09
N VAL A 20 -2.13 0.09 1.82
CA VAL A 20 -2.02 -0.54 0.49
C VAL A 20 -2.94 0.16 -0.51
N LEU A 21 -4.21 0.38 -0.15
CA LEU A 21 -5.19 1.09 -0.98
C LEU A 21 -4.76 2.54 -1.24
N ALA A 22 -4.33 3.27 -0.20
CA ALA A 22 -3.88 4.66 -0.33
C ALA A 22 -2.62 4.77 -1.22
N TYR A 23 -1.72 3.80 -1.15
CA TYR A 23 -0.59 3.71 -2.07
C TYR A 23 -1.05 3.49 -3.51
N MET A 24 -1.89 2.48 -3.75
CA MET A 24 -2.40 2.18 -5.09
C MET A 24 -3.13 3.37 -5.72
N GLN A 25 -3.96 4.07 -4.95
CA GLN A 25 -4.64 5.29 -5.41
C GLN A 25 -3.65 6.40 -5.76
N ARG A 26 -2.60 6.61 -4.98
CA ARG A 26 -1.54 7.59 -5.29
C ARG A 26 -0.83 7.24 -6.60
N GLN A 27 -0.50 5.98 -6.81
CA GLN A 27 0.14 5.51 -8.05
C GLN A 27 -0.76 5.74 -9.26
N LEU A 28 -2.05 5.43 -9.18
CA LEU A 28 -2.99 5.67 -10.28
C LEU A 28 -3.20 7.16 -10.56
N ARG A 29 -3.33 7.98 -9.52
CA ARG A 29 -3.47 9.45 -9.65
C ARG A 29 -2.24 10.12 -10.25
N SER A 30 -1.07 9.47 -10.17
CA SER A 30 0.14 9.97 -10.83
C SER A 30 0.04 9.93 -12.36
N GLY A 31 -0.84 9.09 -12.93
CA GLY A 31 -0.94 8.84 -14.37
C GLY A 31 0.26 8.10 -14.98
N ARG A 32 1.28 7.76 -14.16
CA ARG A 32 2.53 7.13 -14.61
C ARG A 32 2.54 5.62 -14.45
N VAL A 33 1.62 5.08 -13.65
CA VAL A 33 1.53 3.65 -13.35
C VAL A 33 0.28 3.07 -14.00
N LYS A 34 0.47 2.04 -14.82
CA LYS A 34 -0.64 1.28 -15.40
C LYS A 34 -1.21 0.30 -14.38
N THR A 35 -2.52 0.06 -14.44
CA THR A 35 -3.21 -0.94 -13.60
C THR A 35 -2.56 -2.33 -13.73
N SER A 36 -2.10 -2.70 -14.93
CA SER A 36 -1.45 -4.00 -15.18
C SER A 36 -0.15 -4.23 -14.41
N VAL A 37 0.57 -3.18 -14.00
CA VAL A 37 1.82 -3.29 -13.22
C VAL A 37 1.63 -2.88 -11.76
N LEU A 38 0.44 -2.41 -11.38
CA LEU A 38 0.16 -1.85 -10.07
C LEU A 38 0.29 -2.89 -8.95
N VAL A 39 -0.21 -4.12 -9.18
CA VAL A 39 -0.10 -5.23 -8.23
C VAL A 39 1.37 -5.57 -7.96
N SER A 40 2.17 -5.76 -9.02
CA SER A 40 3.60 -6.08 -8.89
C SER A 40 4.41 -4.94 -8.26
N LEU A 41 4.05 -3.69 -8.54
CA LEU A 41 4.68 -2.53 -7.90
C LEU A 41 4.35 -2.48 -6.40
N THR A 42 3.09 -2.72 -6.05
CA THR A 42 2.63 -2.72 -4.66
C THR A 42 3.27 -3.86 -3.87
N GLN A 43 3.44 -5.04 -4.47
CA GLN A 43 4.12 -6.16 -3.82
C GLN A 43 5.61 -5.88 -3.54
N LYS A 44 6.26 -5.05 -4.35
CA LYS A 44 7.64 -4.60 -4.10
C LYS A 44 7.72 -3.60 -2.94
N GLU A 45 6.72 -2.73 -2.82
CA GLU A 45 6.65 -1.74 -1.73
C GLU A 45 6.27 -2.39 -0.39
N PHE A 46 5.33 -3.35 -0.43
CA PHE A 46 4.76 -4.02 0.72
C PHE A 46 5.17 -5.49 0.76
N ALA A 47 6.45 -5.75 1.02
CA ALA A 47 7.00 -7.11 1.07
C ALA A 47 6.34 -8.00 2.14
N ASP A 48 5.83 -7.39 3.21
CA ASP A 48 5.17 -8.09 4.32
C ASP A 48 3.69 -8.42 4.04
N VAL A 49 3.15 -7.95 2.92
CA VAL A 49 1.75 -8.17 2.53
C VAL A 49 1.69 -9.27 1.47
N SER A 50 0.83 -10.27 1.70
CA SER A 50 0.68 -11.38 0.75
C SER A 50 0.12 -10.89 -0.58
N HIS A 51 0.50 -11.59 -1.67
CA HIS A 51 0.01 -11.28 -3.00
C HIS A 51 -1.53 -11.31 -3.08
N GLU A 52 -2.16 -12.32 -2.45
CA GLU A 52 -3.61 -12.43 -2.41
C GLU A 52 -4.27 -11.20 -1.79
N ARG A 53 -3.69 -10.67 -0.71
CA ARG A 53 -4.20 -9.48 -0.03
C ARG A 53 -4.08 -8.24 -0.91
N ILE A 54 -2.96 -8.11 -1.62
CA ILE A 54 -2.75 -7.03 -2.60
C ILE A 54 -3.78 -7.11 -3.73
N VAL A 55 -4.06 -8.30 -4.27
CA VAL A 55 -5.08 -8.50 -5.30
C VAL A 55 -6.48 -8.17 -4.78
N GLN A 56 -6.80 -8.52 -3.52
CA GLN A 56 -8.07 -8.12 -2.89
C GLN A 56 -8.19 -6.59 -2.82
N CYS A 57 -7.15 -5.88 -2.39
CA CYS A 57 -7.14 -4.41 -2.37
C CYS A 57 -7.30 -3.83 -3.78
N PHE A 58 -6.62 -4.39 -4.79
CA PHE A 58 -6.75 -3.94 -6.18
C PHE A 58 -8.19 -4.07 -6.71
N ASN A 59 -8.86 -5.21 -6.46
CA ASN A 59 -10.23 -5.45 -6.89
C ASN A 59 -11.24 -4.50 -6.21
N GLN A 60 -11.03 -4.16 -4.94
CA GLN A 60 -11.84 -3.15 -4.23
C GLN A 60 -11.68 -1.77 -4.86
N LEU A 61 -10.47 -1.45 -5.31
CA LEU A 61 -10.13 -0.17 -5.92
C LEU A 61 -10.79 -0.03 -7.29
N ASP A 62 -10.71 -1.06 -8.14
CA ASP A 62 -11.41 -1.13 -9.43
C ASP A 62 -12.93 -0.99 -9.27
N SER A 63 -13.51 -1.70 -8.30
CA SER A 63 -14.94 -1.59 -7.96
C SER A 63 -15.35 -0.18 -7.52
N SER A 64 -14.46 0.55 -6.84
CA SER A 64 -14.72 1.94 -6.43
C SER A 64 -14.58 2.94 -7.58
N LEU A 65 -13.70 2.67 -8.55
CA LEU A 65 -13.47 3.52 -9.72
C LEU A 65 -14.56 3.37 -10.78
N LEU A 66 -15.12 2.16 -10.94
CA LEU A 66 -16.16 1.84 -11.93
C LEU A 66 -17.58 2.24 -11.50
N LYS A 67 -17.81 2.56 -10.22
CA LYS A 67 -19.11 3.01 -9.70
C LYS A 67 -19.38 4.51 -9.90
N ARG A 68 -18.67 5.16 -10.82
CA ARG A 68 -18.84 6.58 -11.14
C ARG A 68 -19.80 6.83 -12.27
#